data_AF-A0AAV9EW68-F1
#
_entry.id   AF-A0AAV9EW68-F1
#
_cell.length_a   1.000
_cell.length_b   1.000
_cell.length_c   1.000
_cell.angle_alpha   90.00
_cell.angle_beta   90.00
_cell.angle_gamma   90.00
#
_symmetry.space_group_name_H-M   'P 1'
#
loop_
_entity.id
_entity.type
_entity.pdbx_description
1 polymer ?
#
loop_
_entity_poly.entity_id
_entity_poly.type
_entity_poly.pdbx_seq_one_letter_code
_entity_poly.pdbx_strand_id
1 'polypeptide(L)'
;MGLPMVGMLRLAHGPMGHREENMMQNGWPTRSRNDESERVHFDIFKESSQKIYRRFLIIHSVDKMNLWHRLPVFLGLIYLAIRRHLHQQYNLINVGTTPKGVRFNPADHPYRTDDGEYNDPFGEGVGAQDSFFGRNNQPVDQTDELMKPDPVVVAVKLLSRKKFIDTGKQFNMIAASWIQFMIHDWIDHLEQTNQLVRDDAH
;
A
#
# COMPACT_ATOMS: atom_id res chain seq x y z
N MET A 1 29.38 49.51 -28.24
CA MET A 1 29.03 48.09 -28.48
C MET A 1 28.81 47.45 -27.10
N GLY A 2 27.66 46.99 -26.64
CA GLY A 2 26.26 46.95 -27.07
C GLY A 2 25.47 46.43 -25.86
N LEU A 3 24.31 47.02 -25.56
CA LEU A 3 23.25 46.49 -24.67
C LEU A 3 22.35 45.52 -25.47
N PRO A 4 21.32 44.86 -24.88
CA PRO A 4 21.25 44.02 -23.67
C PRO A 4 20.42 42.73 -23.92
N MET A 5 20.14 41.89 -22.89
CA MET A 5 18.81 41.25 -22.75
C MET A 5 18.59 40.66 -21.34
N VAL A 6 17.42 40.98 -20.81
CA VAL A 6 16.86 40.71 -19.49
C VAL A 6 16.01 39.43 -19.56
N GLY A 7 16.04 38.61 -18.50
CA GLY A 7 15.11 37.47 -18.32
C GLY A 7 14.49 37.49 -16.93
N MET A 8 13.37 38.18 -16.80
CA MET A 8 12.58 38.37 -15.57
C MET A 8 11.54 37.25 -15.47
N LEU A 9 11.65 36.34 -14.50
CA LEU A 9 10.67 35.28 -14.28
C LEU A 9 9.45 35.86 -13.54
N ARG A 10 8.40 36.18 -14.31
CA ARG A 10 7.15 36.77 -13.82
C ARG A 10 6.24 35.65 -13.31
N LEU A 11 5.86 35.69 -12.03
CA LEU A 11 4.74 34.95 -11.45
C LEU A 11 3.46 35.37 -12.19
N ALA A 12 2.85 34.46 -12.94
CA ALA A 12 1.53 34.64 -13.54
C ALA A 12 0.50 33.90 -12.69
N HIS A 13 -0.20 34.65 -11.83
CA HIS A 13 -1.56 34.30 -11.42
C HIS A 13 -2.49 34.75 -12.56
N GLY A 14 -3.04 33.80 -13.30
CA GLY A 14 -4.04 34.00 -14.37
C GLY A 14 -5.07 32.87 -14.32
N PRO A 15 -6.32 33.11 -14.77
CA PRO A 15 -7.46 32.25 -14.47
C PRO A 15 -7.34 30.87 -15.15
N MET A 16 -7.78 29.83 -14.42
CA MET A 16 -7.99 28.49 -14.96
C MET A 16 -9.00 28.56 -16.10
N GLY A 17 -8.62 28.21 -17.32
CA GLY A 17 -9.57 28.31 -18.43
C GLY A 17 -9.26 27.57 -19.73
N HIS A 18 -8.02 27.13 -20.01
CA HIS A 18 -7.76 26.43 -21.29
C HIS A 18 -6.74 25.28 -21.22
N ARG A 19 -5.91 25.21 -20.18
CA ARG A 19 -4.93 24.12 -20.05
C ARG A 19 -5.56 22.82 -19.57
N GLU A 20 -6.56 22.91 -18.70
CA GLU A 20 -7.29 21.74 -18.19
C GLU A 20 -8.29 21.19 -19.22
N GLU A 21 -8.93 22.05 -20.02
CA GLU A 21 -9.81 21.61 -21.13
C GLU A 21 -9.07 20.78 -22.18
N ASN A 22 -7.86 21.22 -22.57
CA ASN A 22 -7.01 20.46 -23.47
C ASN A 22 -6.48 19.15 -22.86
N MET A 23 -6.40 19.05 -21.53
CA MET A 23 -6.06 17.80 -20.81
C MET A 23 -7.25 16.84 -20.71
N MET A 24 -8.49 17.36 -20.67
CA MET A 24 -9.70 16.54 -20.70
C MET A 24 -10.02 15.97 -22.09
N GLN A 25 -9.61 16.66 -23.16
CA GLN A 25 -9.83 16.21 -24.55
C GLN A 25 -8.77 15.23 -25.07
N ASN A 26 -7.50 15.39 -24.70
CA ASN A 26 -6.39 14.61 -25.27
C ASN A 26 -5.95 13.41 -24.42
N GLY A 27 -6.63 13.16 -23.29
CA GLY A 27 -6.26 12.12 -22.34
C GLY A 27 -4.98 12.46 -21.56
N TRP A 28 -4.88 11.93 -20.35
CA TRP A 28 -3.61 11.93 -19.61
C TRP A 28 -2.55 11.21 -20.45
N PRO A 29 -1.28 11.66 -20.50
CA PRO A 29 -0.22 10.85 -21.07
C PRO A 29 -0.22 9.51 -20.36
N THR A 30 -0.67 8.46 -21.05
CA THR A 30 -0.77 7.11 -20.49
C THR A 30 0.61 6.48 -20.48
N ARG A 31 1.52 6.99 -19.65
CA ARG A 31 2.55 6.11 -19.08
C ARG A 31 1.80 5.31 -18.03
N SER A 32 1.44 4.07 -18.36
CA SER A 32 0.62 3.29 -17.45
C SER A 32 1.42 3.07 -16.16
N ARG A 33 0.77 3.23 -15.00
CA ARG A 33 1.36 2.87 -13.69
C ARG A 33 1.91 1.44 -13.70
N ASN A 34 1.32 0.58 -14.54
CA ASN A 34 1.77 -0.79 -14.78
C ASN A 34 3.18 -0.82 -15.38
N ASP A 35 3.51 -0.01 -16.39
CA ASP A 35 4.84 0.02 -17.03
C ASP A 35 5.95 0.51 -16.11
N GLU A 36 5.63 1.33 -15.12
CA GLU A 36 6.59 1.79 -14.11
C GLU A 36 6.76 0.75 -13.00
N SER A 37 5.67 0.16 -12.51
CA SER A 37 5.73 -0.96 -11.56
C SER A 37 6.47 -2.18 -12.13
N GLU A 38 6.27 -2.50 -13.40
CA GLU A 38 6.95 -3.60 -14.09
C GLU A 38 8.46 -3.35 -14.19
N ARG A 39 8.87 -2.10 -14.48
CA ARG A 39 10.28 -1.71 -14.49
C ARG A 39 10.91 -1.80 -13.11
N VAL A 40 10.24 -1.26 -12.10
CA VAL A 40 10.73 -1.31 -10.71
C VAL A 40 10.89 -2.77 -10.25
N HIS A 41 9.91 -3.63 -10.52
CA HIS A 41 10.05 -5.06 -10.22
C HIS A 41 11.21 -5.71 -11.00
N PHE A 42 11.34 -5.43 -12.29
CA PHE A 42 12.43 -5.96 -13.10
C PHE A 42 13.80 -5.53 -12.56
N ASP A 43 13.96 -4.27 -12.18
CA ASP A 43 15.20 -3.73 -11.64
C ASP A 43 15.54 -4.34 -10.27
N ILE A 44 14.56 -4.44 -9.36
CA ILE A 44 14.72 -5.11 -8.04
C ILE A 44 15.19 -6.56 -8.22
N PHE A 45 14.59 -7.30 -9.15
CA PHE A 45 14.93 -8.71 -9.33
C PHE A 45 16.19 -8.92 -10.16
N LYS A 46 16.59 -7.98 -11.01
CA LYS A 46 17.84 -8.05 -11.77
C LYS A 46 19.07 -7.98 -10.85
N GLU A 47 18.97 -7.26 -9.74
CA GLU A 47 20.01 -7.19 -8.71
C GLU A 47 19.96 -8.37 -7.70
N SER A 48 18.93 -9.21 -7.79
CA SER A 48 18.76 -10.36 -6.90
C SER A 48 19.61 -11.58 -7.28
N SER A 49 19.73 -12.54 -6.35
CA SER A 49 20.35 -13.84 -6.62
C SER A 49 19.75 -14.52 -7.86
N GLN A 50 20.58 -15.15 -8.69
CA GLN A 50 20.16 -15.85 -9.92
C GLN A 50 18.97 -16.80 -9.73
N LYS A 51 18.84 -17.44 -8.56
CA LYS A 51 17.71 -18.30 -8.21
C LYS A 51 16.39 -17.53 -8.08
N ILE A 52 16.43 -16.34 -7.50
CA ILE A 52 15.26 -15.48 -7.28
C ILE A 52 14.81 -14.88 -8.61
N TYR A 53 15.74 -14.37 -9.40
CA TYR A 53 15.44 -13.86 -10.74
C TYR A 53 14.76 -14.91 -11.63
N ARG A 54 15.23 -16.17 -11.62
CA ARG A 54 14.58 -17.27 -12.36
C ARG A 54 13.15 -17.54 -11.87
N ARG A 55 12.92 -17.52 -10.54
CA ARG A 55 11.59 -17.68 -9.95
C ARG A 55 10.66 -16.54 -10.36
N PHE A 56 11.15 -15.31 -10.32
CA PHE A 56 10.41 -14.14 -10.78
C PHE A 56 9.99 -14.29 -12.25
N LEU A 57 10.91 -14.65 -13.15
CA LEU A 57 10.58 -14.86 -14.57
C LEU A 57 9.50 -15.91 -14.79
N ILE A 58 9.54 -17.02 -14.05
CA ILE A 58 8.50 -18.07 -14.13
C ILE A 58 7.14 -17.49 -13.73
N ILE A 59 7.05 -16.84 -12.57
CA ILE A 59 5.81 -16.25 -12.06
C ILE A 59 5.29 -15.17 -13.00
N HIS A 60 6.14 -14.24 -13.41
CA HIS A 60 5.80 -13.16 -14.32
C HIS A 60 5.31 -13.66 -15.68
N SER A 61 5.88 -14.76 -16.20
CA SER A 61 5.40 -15.37 -17.45
C SER A 61 3.99 -15.94 -17.29
N VAL A 62 3.71 -16.62 -16.17
CA VAL A 62 2.37 -17.15 -15.86
C VAL A 62 1.35 -16.01 -15.66
N ASP A 63 1.78 -14.89 -15.08
CA ASP A 63 0.96 -13.68 -14.90
C ASP A 63 0.58 -13.04 -16.23
N LYS A 64 1.54 -12.90 -17.14
CA LYS A 64 1.29 -12.33 -18.48
C LYS A 64 0.28 -13.13 -19.29
N MET A 65 0.18 -14.43 -19.01
CA MET A 65 -0.83 -15.29 -19.63
C MET A 65 -2.16 -15.32 -18.86
N ASN A 66 -2.23 -14.69 -17.67
CA ASN A 66 -3.36 -14.71 -16.75
C ASN A 66 -3.89 -16.14 -16.46
N LEU A 67 -2.95 -17.09 -16.27
CA LEU A 67 -3.28 -18.52 -16.16
C LEU A 67 -3.32 -19.04 -14.73
N TRP A 68 -2.73 -18.34 -13.76
CA TRP A 68 -2.40 -18.92 -12.46
C TRP A 68 -3.59 -19.55 -11.72
N HIS A 69 -4.76 -18.92 -11.76
CA HIS A 69 -5.98 -19.37 -11.09
C HIS A 69 -6.79 -20.40 -11.90
N ARG A 70 -6.36 -20.71 -13.13
CA ARG A 70 -6.96 -21.72 -14.01
C ARG A 70 -6.12 -22.99 -14.12
N LEU A 71 -4.94 -23.02 -13.50
CA LEU A 71 -4.09 -24.21 -13.46
C LEU A 71 -4.72 -25.30 -12.58
N PRO A 72 -4.39 -26.58 -12.83
CA PRO A 72 -4.64 -27.65 -11.86
C PRO A 72 -4.13 -27.28 -10.46
N VAL A 73 -4.87 -27.69 -9.43
CA VAL A 73 -4.67 -27.23 -8.04
C VAL A 73 -3.21 -27.32 -7.59
N PHE A 74 -2.52 -28.43 -7.85
CA PHE A 74 -1.12 -28.61 -7.43
C PHE A 74 -0.16 -27.59 -8.09
N LEU A 75 -0.37 -27.26 -9.37
CA LEU A 75 0.41 -26.22 -10.06
C LEU A 75 0.08 -24.82 -9.53
N GLY A 76 -1.19 -24.55 -9.24
CA GLY A 76 -1.62 -23.31 -8.59
C GLY A 76 -0.97 -23.14 -7.21
N LEU A 77 -0.88 -24.20 -6.41
CA LEU A 77 -0.22 -24.18 -5.10
C LEU A 77 1.29 -23.94 -5.22
N ILE A 78 1.96 -24.55 -6.20
CA ILE A 78 3.39 -24.29 -6.47
C ILE A 78 3.60 -22.82 -6.84
N TYR A 79 2.75 -22.29 -7.72
CA TYR A 79 2.78 -20.88 -8.10
C TYR A 79 2.60 -19.96 -6.88
N LEU A 80 1.60 -20.22 -6.03
CA LEU A 80 1.35 -19.43 -4.82
C LEU A 80 2.50 -19.52 -3.82
N ALA A 81 3.12 -20.69 -3.66
CA ALA A 81 4.26 -20.88 -2.76
C ALA A 81 5.47 -20.06 -3.22
N ILE A 82 5.77 -20.05 -4.52
CA ILE A 82 6.85 -19.26 -5.09
C ILE A 82 6.55 -17.76 -4.97
N ARG A 83 5.32 -17.32 -5.31
CA ARG A 83 4.90 -15.92 -5.17
C ARG A 83 4.99 -15.44 -3.72
N ARG A 84 4.51 -16.24 -2.77
CA ARG A 84 4.60 -15.93 -1.33
C ARG A 84 6.05 -15.80 -0.88
N HIS A 85 6.93 -16.70 -1.32
CA HIS A 85 8.35 -16.61 -0.99
C HIS A 85 8.99 -15.32 -1.53
N LEU A 86 8.66 -14.90 -2.75
CA LEU A 86 9.14 -13.61 -3.28
C LEU A 86 8.65 -12.45 -2.42
N HIS A 87 7.37 -12.43 -2.03
CA HIS A 87 6.84 -11.38 -1.14
C HIS A 87 7.50 -11.38 0.25
N GLN A 88 7.78 -12.54 0.83
CA GLN A 88 8.48 -12.60 2.12
C GLN A 88 9.90 -12.02 2.06
N GLN A 89 10.58 -12.13 0.91
CA GLN A 89 11.95 -11.65 0.76
C GLN A 89 12.02 -10.16 0.40
N TYR A 90 11.05 -9.63 -0.34
CA TYR A 90 11.12 -8.28 -0.92
C TYR A 90 10.01 -7.32 -0.46
N ASN A 91 8.99 -7.81 0.23
CA ASN A 91 7.83 -7.02 0.67
C ASN A 91 7.61 -7.09 2.19
N LEU A 92 8.66 -7.31 2.97
CA LEU A 92 8.63 -7.16 4.43
C LEU A 92 9.65 -6.08 4.82
N ILE A 93 9.15 -4.85 4.99
CA ILE A 93 9.96 -3.67 5.32
C ILE A 93 9.66 -3.30 6.77
N ASN A 94 10.68 -3.38 7.61
CA ASN A 94 10.60 -2.97 9.01
C ASN A 94 10.50 -1.43 9.10
N VAL A 95 9.71 -0.94 10.05
CA VAL A 95 9.52 0.49 10.31
C VAL A 95 9.87 0.77 11.78
N GLY A 96 10.63 1.85 12.00
CA GLY A 96 11.14 2.18 13.33
C GLY A 96 12.31 1.29 13.76
N THR A 97 12.77 1.51 15.00
CA THR A 97 13.78 0.65 15.62
C THR A 97 13.12 -0.64 16.07
N THR A 98 13.63 -1.80 15.62
CA THR A 98 13.21 -3.08 16.20
C THR A 98 13.44 -3.03 17.71
N PRO A 99 12.39 -3.22 18.54
CA PRO A 99 12.53 -3.22 19.98
C PRO A 99 13.52 -4.33 20.37
N LYS A 100 14.77 -3.97 20.68
CA LYS A 100 15.71 -4.90 21.31
C LYS A 100 15.34 -4.94 22.78
N GLY A 101 14.26 -5.66 23.09
CA GLY A 101 13.80 -5.87 24.45
C GLY A 101 14.90 -6.47 25.32
N VAL A 102 14.73 -6.37 26.64
CA VAL A 102 15.58 -7.14 27.55
C VAL A 102 15.30 -8.61 27.26
N ARG A 103 16.34 -9.44 27.12
CA ARG A 103 16.13 -10.87 26.89
C ARG A 103 15.26 -11.43 28.00
N PHE A 104 14.08 -11.94 27.66
CA PHE A 104 13.19 -12.61 28.57
C PHE A 104 13.17 -14.12 28.26
N ASN A 105 12.71 -14.91 29.21
CA ASN A 105 12.51 -16.34 29.02
C ASN A 105 11.06 -16.60 28.58
N PRO A 106 10.80 -17.14 27.38
CA PRO A 106 9.43 -17.41 26.92
C PRO A 106 8.64 -18.33 27.85
N ALA A 107 9.31 -19.18 28.65
CA ALA A 107 8.64 -20.04 29.61
C ALA A 107 7.97 -19.26 30.76
N ASP A 108 8.39 -18.02 31.01
CA ASP A 108 7.80 -17.18 32.05
C ASP A 108 6.42 -16.65 31.60
N HIS A 109 6.15 -16.61 30.29
CA HIS A 109 4.91 -16.06 29.70
C HIS A 109 4.28 -17.11 28.75
N PRO A 110 3.78 -18.25 29.27
CA PRO A 110 3.20 -19.33 28.45
C PRO A 110 1.76 -19.03 27.97
N TYR A 111 1.35 -17.77 28.00
CA TYR A 111 0.01 -17.29 27.67
C TYR A 111 0.12 -15.98 26.86
N ARG A 112 -0.97 -15.57 26.20
CA ARG A 112 -1.02 -14.26 25.53
C ARG A 112 -1.26 -13.18 26.57
N THR A 113 -0.37 -12.20 26.62
CA THR A 113 -0.52 -11.00 27.46
C THR A 113 -1.62 -10.10 26.90
N ASP A 114 -2.17 -9.23 27.75
CA ASP A 114 -3.29 -8.35 27.40
C ASP A 114 -2.86 -7.23 26.42
N ASP A 115 -1.58 -6.84 26.44
CA ASP A 115 -0.96 -5.82 25.59
C ASP A 115 -0.23 -6.39 24.37
N GLY A 116 -0.12 -7.73 24.27
CA GLY A 116 0.58 -8.43 23.19
C GLY A 116 2.11 -8.46 23.31
N GLU A 117 2.70 -8.00 24.41
CA GLU A 117 4.14 -8.11 24.66
C GLU A 117 4.62 -9.56 24.89
N TYR A 118 5.93 -9.77 24.84
CA TYR A 118 6.61 -11.02 25.17
C TYR A 118 6.26 -12.23 24.29
N ASN A 119 5.74 -11.99 23.08
CA ASN A 119 5.43 -13.05 22.13
C ASN A 119 6.65 -13.50 21.30
N ASP A 120 7.48 -12.55 20.84
CA ASP A 120 8.74 -12.87 20.14
C ASP A 120 9.89 -13.00 21.15
N PRO A 121 10.55 -14.16 21.27
CA PRO A 121 11.68 -14.38 22.21
C PRO A 121 12.85 -13.41 22.04
N PHE A 122 12.96 -12.76 20.89
CA PHE A 122 14.05 -11.84 20.54
C PHE A 122 13.61 -10.38 20.50
N GLY A 123 12.32 -10.09 20.71
CA GLY A 123 11.76 -8.75 20.67
C GLY A 123 10.49 -8.64 21.51
N GLU A 124 10.65 -8.22 22.76
CA GLU A 124 9.57 -8.04 23.76
C GLU A 124 8.35 -7.29 23.23
N GLY A 125 8.55 -6.14 22.56
CA GLY A 125 7.45 -5.31 22.03
C GLY A 125 7.02 -5.63 20.60
N VAL A 126 7.42 -6.76 20.01
CA VAL A 126 7.06 -7.11 18.62
C VAL A 126 5.61 -7.57 18.57
N GLY A 127 4.75 -6.78 17.92
CA GLY A 127 3.32 -7.07 17.81
C GLY A 127 2.49 -6.66 19.02
N ALA A 128 3.11 -5.96 19.98
CA ALA A 128 2.42 -5.33 21.09
C ALA A 128 1.61 -4.10 20.66
N GLN A 129 0.71 -3.65 21.52
CA GLN A 129 0.01 -2.38 21.37
C GLN A 129 1.00 -1.21 21.21
N ASP A 130 0.60 -0.18 20.47
CA ASP A 130 1.41 1.03 20.18
C ASP A 130 2.74 0.78 19.42
N SER A 131 2.94 -0.43 18.89
CA SER A 131 4.07 -0.72 18.00
C SER A 131 3.88 -0.12 16.59
N PHE A 132 4.99 0.13 15.89
CA PHE A 132 4.95 0.70 14.53
C PHE A 132 4.32 -0.27 13.52
N PHE A 133 3.49 0.27 12.62
CA PHE A 133 3.04 -0.46 11.43
C PHE A 133 4.20 -0.72 10.46
N GLY A 134 4.47 -2.00 10.19
CA GLY A 134 5.37 -2.41 9.11
C GLY A 134 4.84 -2.03 7.72
N ARG A 135 5.67 -2.14 6.69
CA ARG A 135 5.29 -1.84 5.30
C ARG A 135 5.58 -3.00 4.36
N ASN A 136 4.72 -3.17 3.36
CA ASN A 136 4.98 -4.12 2.27
C ASN A 136 5.64 -3.49 1.04
N ASN A 137 5.53 -2.17 0.90
CA ASN A 137 6.11 -1.39 -0.21
C ASN A 137 6.80 -0.13 0.35
N GLN A 138 7.78 0.38 -0.40
CA GLN A 138 8.42 1.65 -0.07
C GLN A 138 7.37 2.78 -0.04
N PRO A 139 7.42 3.68 0.95
CA PRO A 139 6.50 4.81 1.01
C PRO A 139 6.73 5.71 -0.20
N VAL A 140 5.64 6.13 -0.83
CA VAL A 140 5.65 7.19 -1.84
C VAL A 140 5.09 8.42 -1.14
N ASP A 141 5.88 9.49 -1.08
CA ASP A 141 5.42 10.76 -0.51
C ASP A 141 4.33 11.37 -1.39
N GLN A 142 3.20 11.71 -0.77
CA GLN A 142 2.03 12.28 -1.42
C GLN A 142 1.54 13.53 -0.68
N THR A 143 2.38 14.13 0.16
CA THR A 143 2.01 15.28 1.01
C THR A 143 1.47 16.47 0.19
N ASP A 144 2.04 16.72 -0.99
CA ASP A 144 1.63 17.81 -1.89
C ASP A 144 0.39 17.48 -2.76
N GLU A 145 -0.04 16.22 -2.73
CA GLU A 145 -1.09 15.67 -3.60
C GLU A 145 -2.29 15.12 -2.82
N LEU A 146 -2.36 15.34 -1.50
CA LEU A 146 -3.43 14.82 -0.64
C LEU A 146 -4.85 15.18 -1.12
N MET A 147 -5.01 16.35 -1.75
CA MET A 147 -6.29 16.85 -2.29
C MET A 147 -6.39 16.75 -3.82
N LYS A 148 -5.51 15.98 -4.48
CA LYS A 148 -5.42 15.90 -5.94
C LYS A 148 -5.51 14.44 -6.42
N PRO A 149 -6.60 14.04 -7.09
CA PRO A 149 -7.87 14.77 -7.24
C PRO A 149 -8.57 14.97 -5.89
N ASP A 150 -9.52 15.91 -5.84
CA ASP A 150 -10.31 16.16 -4.63
C ASP A 150 -10.96 14.85 -4.12
N PRO A 151 -10.68 14.43 -2.87
CA PRO A 151 -11.20 13.17 -2.32
C PRO A 151 -12.73 13.12 -2.29
N VAL A 152 -13.41 14.28 -2.13
CA VAL A 152 -14.88 14.34 -2.17
C VAL A 152 -15.39 14.03 -3.57
N VAL A 153 -14.71 14.55 -4.60
CA VAL A 153 -15.05 14.26 -6.00
C VAL A 153 -14.86 12.77 -6.30
N VAL A 154 -13.78 12.17 -5.82
CA VAL A 154 -13.54 10.72 -5.93
C VAL A 154 -14.66 9.93 -5.23
N ALA A 155 -14.99 10.29 -3.99
CA ALA A 155 -16.03 9.61 -3.22
C ALA A 155 -17.40 9.68 -3.90
N VAL A 156 -17.82 10.87 -4.35
CA VAL A 156 -19.12 11.07 -5.00
C VAL A 156 -19.18 10.38 -6.36
N LYS A 157 -18.14 10.53 -7.20
CA LYS A 157 -18.19 10.03 -8.58
C LYS A 157 -17.96 8.52 -8.67
N LEU A 158 -17.06 7.97 -7.84
CA LEU A 158 -16.58 6.59 -7.98
C LEU A 158 -17.04 5.65 -6.86
N LEU A 159 -17.21 6.13 -5.62
CA LEU A 159 -17.52 5.27 -4.47
C LEU A 159 -18.99 5.30 -4.04
N SER A 160 -19.72 6.37 -4.35
CA SER A 160 -21.13 6.48 -3.98
C SER A 160 -21.94 5.33 -4.55
N ARG A 161 -22.69 4.64 -3.68
CA ARG A 161 -23.50 3.50 -4.08
C ARG A 161 -24.67 3.98 -4.93
N LYS A 162 -24.62 3.73 -6.24
CA LYS A 162 -25.72 4.02 -7.18
C LYS A 162 -26.74 2.89 -7.25
N LYS A 163 -26.24 1.65 -7.35
CA LYS A 163 -27.03 0.42 -7.36
C LYS A 163 -26.41 -0.54 -6.37
N PHE A 164 -27.25 -1.25 -5.62
CA PHE A 164 -26.78 -2.34 -4.77
C PHE A 164 -26.34 -3.53 -5.65
N ILE A 165 -25.08 -3.94 -5.50
CA ILE A 165 -24.49 -5.12 -6.13
C ILE A 165 -24.12 -6.06 -4.98
N ASP A 166 -24.72 -7.24 -4.95
CA ASP A 166 -24.42 -8.27 -3.95
C ASP A 166 -23.41 -9.30 -4.48
N THR A 167 -23.02 -10.19 -3.60
CA THR A 167 -22.12 -11.34 -3.85
C THR A 167 -22.92 -12.63 -4.15
N GLY A 168 -24.22 -12.51 -4.46
CA GLY A 168 -25.13 -13.63 -4.62
C GLY A 168 -25.18 -14.54 -3.38
N LYS A 169 -24.87 -15.83 -3.56
CA LYS A 169 -24.83 -16.83 -2.48
C LYS A 169 -23.43 -17.07 -1.90
N GLN A 170 -22.41 -16.39 -2.42
CA GLN A 170 -21.02 -16.67 -2.07
C GLN A 170 -20.63 -16.11 -0.70
N PHE A 171 -21.18 -14.95 -0.30
CA PHE A 171 -20.74 -14.24 0.90
C PHE A 171 -21.92 -13.55 1.58
N ASN A 172 -22.22 -13.94 2.82
CA ASN A 172 -23.38 -13.44 3.56
C ASN A 172 -23.02 -12.29 4.52
N MET A 173 -24.03 -11.72 5.17
CA MET A 173 -23.83 -10.62 6.14
C MET A 173 -23.03 -11.06 7.38
N ILE A 174 -23.11 -12.32 7.78
CA ILE A 174 -22.32 -12.83 8.91
C ILE A 174 -20.84 -12.78 8.57
N ALA A 175 -20.47 -13.17 7.35
CA ALA A 175 -19.09 -13.09 6.88
C ALA A 175 -18.60 -11.64 6.77
N ALA A 176 -19.48 -10.69 6.42
CA ALA A 176 -19.18 -9.26 6.43
C ALA A 176 -18.94 -8.73 7.86
N SER A 177 -19.77 -9.12 8.82
CA SER A 177 -19.56 -8.77 10.23
C SER A 177 -18.31 -9.41 10.81
N TRP A 178 -18.00 -10.64 10.40
CA TRP A 178 -16.79 -11.36 10.84
C TRP A 178 -15.51 -10.63 10.43
N ILE A 179 -15.40 -10.16 9.18
CA ILE A 179 -14.19 -9.45 8.75
C ILE A 179 -14.02 -8.11 9.47
N GLN A 180 -15.10 -7.40 9.82
CA GLN A 180 -15.02 -6.21 10.66
C GLN A 180 -14.56 -6.55 12.09
N PHE A 181 -15.09 -7.64 12.66
CA PHE A 181 -14.66 -8.14 13.96
C PHE A 181 -13.16 -8.49 13.99
N MET A 182 -12.63 -9.09 12.92
CA MET A 182 -11.19 -9.32 12.77
C MET A 182 -10.38 -8.01 12.68
N ILE A 183 -10.90 -6.97 12.00
CA ILE A 183 -10.21 -5.67 11.93
C ILE A 183 -10.08 -5.05 13.32
N HIS A 184 -11.12 -5.14 14.16
CA HIS A 184 -11.07 -4.67 15.55
C HIS A 184 -10.06 -5.44 16.42
N ASP A 185 -9.73 -6.67 16.06
CA ASP A 185 -8.69 -7.48 16.72
C ASP A 185 -7.28 -7.11 16.24
N TRP A 186 -7.14 -6.63 14.99
CA TRP A 186 -5.83 -6.52 14.35
C TRP A 186 -5.24 -5.11 14.31
N ILE A 187 -6.01 -4.10 13.90
CA ILE A 187 -5.44 -2.83 13.46
C ILE A 187 -6.33 -1.62 13.76
N ASP A 188 -5.72 -0.59 14.34
CA ASP A 188 -6.26 0.77 14.41
C ASP A 188 -5.11 1.80 14.38
N HIS A 189 -5.33 2.97 13.78
CA HIS A 189 -4.31 4.00 13.69
C HIS A 189 -4.42 4.97 14.88
N LEU A 190 -3.29 5.28 15.51
CA LEU A 190 -3.23 6.35 16.51
C LEU A 190 -3.51 7.71 15.86
N GLU A 191 -4.51 8.42 16.36
CA GLU A 191 -4.92 9.74 15.87
C GLU A 191 -4.18 10.89 16.59
N GLN A 192 -4.05 12.02 15.91
CA GLN A 192 -3.47 13.22 16.51
C GLN A 192 -4.55 14.10 17.14
N THR A 193 -4.30 14.61 18.34
CA THR A 193 -5.24 15.48 19.09
C THR A 193 -5.55 16.81 18.40
N ASN A 194 -4.76 17.24 17.41
CA ASN A 194 -4.98 18.49 16.67
C ASN A 194 -6.20 18.47 15.72
N GLN A 195 -6.82 17.30 15.48
CA GLN A 195 -8.07 17.22 14.71
C GLN A 195 -9.25 17.87 15.45
N LEU A 196 -9.26 17.86 16.79
CA LEU A 196 -10.36 18.40 17.60
C LEU A 196 -10.46 19.94 17.57
N VAL A 197 -9.34 20.66 17.38
CA VAL A 197 -9.31 22.14 17.44
C VAL A 197 -9.97 22.78 16.21
N ARG A 198 -10.16 22.03 15.11
CA ARG A 198 -10.73 22.57 13.87
C ARG A 198 -12.26 22.52 13.81
N ASP A 199 -12.88 21.61 14.56
CA ASP A 199 -14.34 21.42 14.53
C ASP A 199 -15.09 22.37 15.48
N ASP A 200 -14.39 22.97 16.44
CA ASP A 200 -14.95 23.92 17.41
C ASP A 200 -14.88 25.40 16.97
N ALA A 201 -14.37 25.66 15.75
CA ALA A 201 -14.19 27.00 15.19
C ALA A 201 -15.18 27.29 14.05
N HIS A 202 -16.49 27.17 14.32
CA HIS A 202 -17.56 27.65 13.46
C HIS A 202 -18.70 28.30 14.25
#